data_AF-A0A954VBW4-F1
#
_entry.id   AF-A0A954VBW4-F1
#
_cell.length_a   1.000
_cell.length_b   1.000
_cell.length_c   1.000
_cell.angle_alpha   90.00
_cell.angle_beta   90.00
_cell.angle_gamma   90.00
#
_symmetry.space_group_name_H-M   'P 1'
#
loop_
_entity.id
_entity.type
_entity.pdbx_description
1 polymer ?
#
loop_
_entity_poly.entity_id
_entity_poly.type
_entity_poly.pdbx_seq_one_letter_code
_entity_poly.pdbx_strand_id
1 'polypeptide(L)'
;IRGLKKEISPLLNEYGLVITELSEDDGTSSALSVACQCDAVLLAVEAEKTRSETIERLKRDLESAGANLIGCVVYGERRYLPVWLQKLI
;
A
#
# COMPACT_ATOMS: atom_id res chain seq x y z
N ILE A 1 14.51 -9.88 12.59
CA ILE A 1 13.04 -10.08 12.51
C ILE A 1 12.81 -11.27 11.57
N ARG A 2 12.58 -12.47 12.09
CA ARG A 2 12.50 -13.73 11.31
C ARG A 2 11.17 -14.50 11.58
N GLY A 3 10.24 -13.87 12.31
CA GLY A 3 9.09 -14.53 12.94
C GLY A 3 7.75 -14.39 12.21
N LEU A 4 7.52 -13.28 11.50
CA LEU A 4 6.18 -12.96 10.99
C LEU A 4 5.68 -13.99 9.97
N LYS A 5 6.51 -14.37 8.99
CA LYS A 5 6.14 -15.41 8.01
C LYS A 5 5.75 -16.72 8.70
N LYS A 6 6.42 -17.09 9.80
CA LYS A 6 6.14 -18.33 10.53
C LYS A 6 4.78 -18.26 11.26
N GLU A 7 4.42 -17.10 11.79
CA GLU A 7 3.13 -16.88 12.47
C GLU A 7 1.96 -16.76 11.50
N ILE A 8 2.18 -16.26 10.28
CA ILE A 8 1.15 -16.10 9.24
C ILE A 8 0.94 -17.39 8.43
N SER A 9 1.93 -18.31 8.41
CA SER A 9 1.85 -19.56 7.65
C SER A 9 0.57 -20.39 7.90
N PRO A 10 0.08 -20.55 9.15
CA PRO A 10 -1.17 -21.27 9.41
C PRO A 10 -2.38 -20.56 8.81
N LEU A 11 -2.43 -19.22 8.88
CA LEU A 11 -3.52 -18.42 8.32
C LEU A 11 -3.54 -18.51 6.79
N LEU A 12 -2.37 -18.52 6.14
CA LEU A 12 -2.30 -18.70 4.69
C LEU A 12 -2.85 -20.06 4.25
N ASN A 13 -2.62 -21.12 5.02
CA ASN A 13 -3.17 -22.44 4.73
C ASN A 13 -4.70 -22.49 4.88
N GLU A 14 -5.28 -21.66 5.75
CA GLU A 14 -6.72 -21.63 5.99
C GLU A 14 -7.46 -20.68 5.03
N TYR A 15 -6.90 -19.50 4.75
CA TYR A 15 -7.59 -18.42 4.05
C TYR A 15 -7.14 -18.18 2.60
N GLY A 16 -6.02 -18.75 2.16
CA GLY A 16 -5.48 -18.61 0.79
C GLY A 16 -4.93 -17.21 0.44
N LEU A 17 -5.34 -16.17 1.15
CA LEU A 17 -4.85 -14.80 1.06
C LEU A 17 -4.94 -14.11 2.43
N VAL A 18 -3.90 -13.39 2.81
CA VAL A 18 -3.87 -12.56 4.02
C VAL A 18 -3.54 -11.14 3.60
N ILE A 19 -4.39 -10.19 3.97
CA ILE A 19 -4.19 -8.76 3.72
C ILE A 19 -3.80 -8.12 5.05
N THR A 20 -2.66 -7.44 5.07
CA THR A 20 -2.18 -6.69 6.23
C THR A 20 -2.23 -5.21 5.91
N GLU A 21 -2.91 -4.45 6.75
CA GLU A 21 -2.90 -2.99 6.70
C GLU A 21 -1.61 -2.46 7.34
N LEU A 22 -0.96 -1.51 6.68
CA LEU A 22 0.24 -0.84 7.14
C LEU A 22 -0.06 0.65 7.19
N SER A 23 -0.12 1.24 8.39
CA SER A 23 -0.40 2.67 8.56
C SER A 23 0.85 3.54 8.38
N GLU A 24 0.70 4.69 7.70
CA GLU A 24 1.75 5.70 7.56
C GLU A 24 2.10 6.39 8.89
N ASP A 25 1.13 6.50 9.81
CA ASP A 25 1.28 7.15 11.12
C ASP A 25 2.38 6.51 11.99
N ASP A 26 2.79 5.29 11.64
CA ASP A 26 3.83 4.59 12.37
C ASP A 26 5.20 5.24 12.21
N GLY A 27 5.52 5.98 11.13
CA GLY A 27 6.83 6.63 10.97
C GLY A 27 8.06 5.73 11.20
N THR A 28 7.88 4.40 11.24
CA THR A 28 8.80 3.47 11.89
C THR A 28 9.13 2.34 10.93
N SER A 29 10.41 1.95 10.97
CA SER A 29 11.01 0.71 10.45
C SER A 29 10.11 -0.54 10.49
N SER A 30 9.11 -0.60 11.38
CA SER A 30 8.16 -1.71 11.52
C SER A 30 7.31 -1.94 10.25
N ALA A 31 6.64 -0.91 9.73
CA ALA A 31 5.77 -1.08 8.55
C ALA A 31 6.57 -1.52 7.31
N LEU A 32 7.74 -0.92 7.10
CA LEU A 32 8.68 -1.35 6.06
C LEU A 32 9.18 -2.78 6.29
N SER A 33 9.52 -3.15 7.53
CA SER A 33 9.97 -4.51 7.86
C SER A 33 8.90 -5.56 7.61
N VAL A 34 7.62 -5.22 7.81
CA VAL A 34 6.49 -6.09 7.47
C VAL A 34 6.30 -6.14 5.96
N ALA A 35 6.33 -5.00 5.27
CA ALA A 35 6.21 -4.92 3.81
C ALA A 35 7.24 -5.80 3.09
N CYS A 36 8.50 -5.84 3.57
CA CYS A 36 9.55 -6.69 2.99
C CYS A 36 9.34 -8.20 3.22
N GLN A 37 8.46 -8.57 4.15
CA GLN A 37 8.09 -9.97 4.38
C GLN A 37 6.83 -10.36 3.61
N CYS A 38 6.09 -9.41 3.03
CA CYS A 38 4.94 -9.69 2.19
C CYS A 38 5.37 -10.17 0.80
N ASP A 39 4.60 -11.08 0.20
CA ASP A 39 4.89 -11.56 -1.15
C ASP A 39 4.54 -10.51 -2.22
N ALA A 40 3.61 -9.59 -1.90
CA ALA A 40 3.27 -8.43 -2.69
C ALA A 40 2.84 -7.26 -1.79
N VAL A 41 3.18 -6.04 -2.21
CA VAL A 41 2.83 -4.79 -1.53
C VAL A 41 2.11 -3.90 -2.53
N LEU A 42 1.02 -3.27 -2.09
CA LEU A 42 0.23 -2.37 -2.90
C LEU A 42 0.05 -1.05 -2.15
N LEU A 43 0.36 0.07 -2.80
CA LEU A 43 0.29 1.38 -2.18
C LEU A 43 -1.13 1.95 -2.31
N ALA A 44 -1.79 2.26 -1.20
CA ALA A 44 -3.09 2.93 -1.21
C ALA A 44 -2.90 4.45 -1.03
N VAL A 45 -3.36 5.24 -2.00
CA VAL A 45 -3.18 6.70 -2.01
C VAL A 45 -4.54 7.39 -2.05
N GLU A 46 -4.79 8.29 -1.11
CA GLU A 46 -5.99 9.14 -1.11
C GLU A 46 -5.80 10.29 -2.10
N ALA A 47 -6.62 10.32 -3.15
CA ALA A 47 -6.66 11.36 -4.15
C ALA A 47 -6.89 12.74 -3.50
N GLU A 48 -6.31 13.79 -4.08
CA GLU A 48 -6.45 15.19 -3.65
C GLU A 48 -5.90 15.53 -2.26
N LYS A 49 -5.55 14.55 -1.43
CA LYS A 49 -5.05 14.73 -0.07
C LYS A 49 -3.57 14.39 0.06
N THR A 50 -3.13 13.29 -0.55
CA THR A 50 -1.73 12.86 -0.47
C THR A 50 -0.87 13.60 -1.49
N ARG A 51 0.22 14.23 -1.02
CA ARG A 51 1.16 14.96 -1.88
C ARG A 51 2.02 14.00 -2.70
N SER A 52 2.31 14.34 -3.95
CA SER A 52 3.15 13.53 -4.84
C SER A 52 4.53 13.24 -4.26
N GLU A 53 5.13 14.19 -3.54
CA GLU A 53 6.44 14.00 -2.91
C GLU A 53 6.41 12.92 -1.82
N THR A 54 5.31 12.82 -1.07
CA THR A 54 5.12 11.78 -0.05
C THR A 54 5.04 10.40 -0.71
N ILE A 55 4.27 10.29 -1.80
CA ILE A 55 4.11 9.05 -2.57
C ILE A 55 5.46 8.59 -3.11
N GLU A 56 6.21 9.49 -3.75
CA GLU A 56 7.53 9.18 -4.33
C GLU A 56 8.59 8.85 -3.26
N ARG A 57 8.49 9.44 -2.08
CA ARG A 57 9.36 9.08 -0.95
C ARG A 57 9.04 7.67 -0.46
N LEU A 58 7.78 7.37 -0.17
CA LEU A 58 7.38 6.06 0.35
C LEU A 58 7.66 4.94 -0.65
N LYS A 59 7.42 5.19 -1.94
CA LYS A 59 7.80 4.27 -3.02
C LYS A 59 9.30 3.95 -2.97
N ARG A 60 10.16 4.97 -2.89
CA ARG A 60 11.61 4.78 -2.80
C ARG A 60 12.02 4.03 -1.53
N ASP A 61 11.38 4.32 -0.40
CA ASP A 61 11.66 3.66 0.87
C ASP A 61 11.31 2.16 0.80
N LEU A 62 10.16 1.81 0.21
CA LEU A 62 9.72 0.43 -0.02
C LEU A 62 10.65 -0.33 -0.99
N GLU A 63 10.98 0.28 -2.13
CA GLU A 63 11.89 -0.29 -3.12
C GLU A 63 13.28 -0.51 -2.53
N SER A 64 13.81 0.48 -1.77
CA SER A 64 15.13 0.39 -1.13
C SER A 64 15.17 -0.65 -0.01
N ALA A 65 14.05 -0.90 0.66
CA ALA A 65 13.94 -1.95 1.65
C ALA A 65 13.80 -3.36 1.03
N GLY A 66 13.60 -3.46 -0.29
CA GLY A 66 13.43 -4.72 -1.01
C GLY A 66 12.00 -5.28 -0.96
N ALA A 67 11.00 -4.43 -0.69
CA ALA A 67 9.60 -4.84 -0.77
C ALA A 67 9.16 -5.04 -2.22
N ASN A 68 8.30 -6.02 -2.47
CA ASN A 68 7.74 -6.29 -3.80
C ASN A 68 6.53 -5.38 -4.07
N LEU A 69 6.78 -4.11 -4.43
CA LEU A 69 5.74 -3.15 -4.79
C LEU A 69 5.15 -3.49 -6.16
N ILE A 70 3.92 -4.02 -6.19
CA ILE A 70 3.25 -4.46 -7.42
C ILE A 70 2.40 -3.37 -8.08
N GLY A 71 2.13 -2.27 -7.38
CA GLY A 71 1.34 -1.17 -7.91
C GLY A 71 0.79 -0.23 -6.86
N CYS A 72 -0.14 0.62 -7.29
CA CYS A 72 -0.80 1.63 -6.48
C CYS A 72 -2.32 1.64 -6.78
N VAL A 73 -3.13 1.81 -5.73
CA VAL A 73 -4.57 2.07 -5.82
C VAL A 73 -4.81 3.49 -5.33
N VAL A 74 -5.34 4.32 -6.22
CA VAL A 74 -5.79 5.66 -5.87
C VAL A 74 -7.27 5.60 -5.52
N TYR A 75 -7.64 6.12 -4.36
CA TYR A 75 -9.02 6.11 -3.86
C TYR A 75 -9.44 7.52 -3.40
N GLY A 76 -10.74 7.72 -3.18
CA GLY A 76 -11.24 9.00 -2.67
C GLY A 76 -11.37 10.12 -3.71
N GLU A 77 -11.17 9.81 -5.01
CA GLU A 77 -11.40 10.76 -6.09
C GLU A 77 -12.84 11.27 -6.06
N ARG A 78 -13.00 12.58 -5.86
CA ARG A 78 -14.31 13.20 -5.89
C ARG A 78 -14.62 13.57 -7.34
N ARG A 79 -15.66 12.97 -7.89
CA ARG A 79 -16.22 13.39 -9.19
C ARG A 79 -16.95 14.72 -9.04
N TYR A 80 -16.21 15.82 -8.86
CA TYR A 80 -16.79 17.17 -8.77
C TYR A 80 -17.42 17.63 -10.08
N LEU A 81 -17.08 16.98 -11.20
CA LEU A 81 -17.63 17.34 -12.49
C LEU A 81 -19.07 16.82 -12.62
N PRO A 82 -20.02 17.64 -13.08
CA PRO A 82 -21.32 17.14 -13.49
C PRO A 82 -21.19 16.05 -14.55
N VAL A 83 -22.10 15.06 -14.54
CA VAL A 83 -22.10 13.91 -15.48
C VAL A 83 -22.05 14.35 -16.95
N TRP A 84 -22.65 15.49 -17.28
CA TRP A 84 -22.62 16.03 -18.65
C TRP A 84 -21.21 16.46 -19.08
N LEU A 85 -20.38 16.97 -18.17
CA LEU A 85 -19.01 17.40 -18.46
C LEU A 85 -18.04 16.21 -18.47
N GLN A 86 -18.28 15.19 -17.63
CA GLN A 86 -17.49 13.95 -17.63
C GLN A 86 -17.52 13.21 -18.98
N LYS A 87 -18.58 13.38 -19.79
CA LYS A 87 -18.71 12.71 -21.10
C LYS A 87 -17.96 13.41 -22.24
N LEU A 88 -17.37 14.58 -21.98
CA LEU A 88 -16.70 15.41 -22.99
C LEU A 88 -15.17 15.34 -22.94
N ILE A 89 -14.62 14.64 -21.95
CA ILE A 89 -13.18 14.43 -21.73
C ILE A 89 -12.93 12.92 -21.77
#